data_AF-A0A147IYX0-F1
#
_entry.id   AF-A0A147IYX0-F1
#
_cell.length_a   1.000
_cell.length_b   1.000
_cell.length_c   1.000
_cell.angle_alpha   90.00
_cell.angle_beta   90.00
_cell.angle_gamma   90.00
#
_symmetry.space_group_name_H-M   'P 1'
#
loop_
_entity.id
_entity.type
_entity.pdbx_description
1 polymer ?
#
loop_
_entity_poly.entity_id
_entity_poly.type
_entity_poly.pdbx_seq_one_letter_code
_entity_poly.pdbx_strand_id
1 'polypeptide(L)'
;MENALPACKGRPREFCTDQALASALRVFWSKGYEGASMADLTEAMGITKPSLYAAFGNKEALFHKALDLYEAEKLAYIREALDQPTARGVAEHLLRGALKAMTSQWEPKGCLGVIHSVACGAEAESIKAEVVARRASSQAAIVGRFQRAVDEGDLPANIDPAGLANLIFAVLQGMGVQAGSGVPSEQLQSMVDAALALWPSR
;
A
#
# COMPACT_ATOMS: atom_id res chain seq x y z
N MET A 1 -20.64 6.52 -2.16
CA MET A 1 -20.85 5.92 -0.83
C MET A 1 -19.77 6.48 0.07
N GLU A 2 -20.21 7.22 1.08
CA GLU A 2 -19.41 7.89 2.11
C GLU A 2 -18.42 6.90 2.74
N ASN A 3 -17.11 7.07 2.52
CA ASN A 3 -16.12 6.31 3.29
C ASN A 3 -15.98 7.03 4.63
N ALA A 4 -16.83 6.64 5.57
CA ALA A 4 -16.86 7.19 6.92
C ALA A 4 -15.50 6.97 7.60
N LEU A 5 -15.00 8.03 8.25
CA LEU A 5 -13.88 7.94 9.18
C LEU A 5 -14.15 6.83 10.21
N PRO A 6 -13.14 6.05 10.63
CA PRO A 6 -13.32 4.95 11.57
C PRO A 6 -14.06 5.42 12.84
N ALA A 7 -15.07 4.65 13.25
CA ALA A 7 -15.87 4.93 14.44
C ALA A 7 -15.04 4.69 15.71
N CYS A 8 -14.91 5.71 16.55
CA CYS A 8 -14.02 5.67 17.71
C CYS A 8 -14.42 4.55 18.70
N LYS A 9 -13.49 3.63 18.98
CA LYS A 9 -13.64 2.63 20.06
C LYS A 9 -12.88 3.07 21.32
N GLY A 10 -13.58 3.29 22.44
CA GLY A 10 -12.99 3.42 23.78
C GLY A 10 -13.32 4.70 24.58
N ARG A 11 -13.02 4.67 25.90
CA ARG A 11 -13.25 5.72 26.93
C ARG A 11 -12.65 7.07 26.50
N PRO A 12 -13.26 8.24 26.81
CA PRO A 12 -13.00 9.46 26.03
C PRO A 12 -11.60 9.99 26.29
N ARG A 13 -10.71 9.74 25.32
CA ARG A 13 -9.59 10.63 25.01
C ARG A 13 -10.19 11.88 24.38
N GLU A 14 -9.59 13.05 24.58
CA GLU A 14 -10.05 14.32 23.99
C GLU A 14 -10.09 14.30 22.44
N PHE A 15 -9.57 13.25 21.81
CA PHE A 15 -9.54 13.06 20.37
C PHE A 15 -9.70 11.58 19.98
N CYS A 16 -10.14 11.35 18.75
CA CYS A 16 -10.27 10.01 18.17
C CYS A 16 -8.91 9.51 17.67
N THR A 17 -8.39 8.44 18.28
CA THR A 17 -7.05 7.90 17.95
C THR A 17 -6.98 7.40 16.50
N ASP A 18 -8.04 6.76 15.99
CA ASP A 18 -8.05 6.21 14.64
C ASP A 18 -8.07 7.32 13.57
N GLN A 19 -8.83 8.40 13.81
CA GLN A 19 -8.85 9.57 12.92
C GLN A 19 -7.51 10.29 12.92
N ALA A 20 -6.91 10.48 14.10
CA ALA A 20 -5.59 11.06 14.21
C ALA A 20 -4.54 10.21 13.48
N LEU A 21 -4.59 8.88 13.60
CA LEU A 21 -3.68 7.99 12.88
C LEU A 21 -3.87 8.09 11.35
N ALA A 22 -5.11 8.15 10.87
CA ALA A 22 -5.42 8.34 9.45
C ALA A 22 -4.89 9.69 8.92
N SER A 23 -4.96 10.76 9.71
CA SER A 23 -4.34 12.05 9.37
C SER A 23 -2.82 11.96 9.32
N ALA A 24 -2.18 11.31 10.31
CA ALA A 24 -0.74 11.10 10.33
C ALA A 24 -0.26 10.31 9.11
N LEU A 25 -0.99 9.27 8.72
CA LEU A 25 -0.72 8.50 7.50
C LEU A 25 -0.67 9.41 6.26
N ARG A 26 -1.61 10.34 6.09
CA ARG A 26 -1.59 11.27 4.93
C ARG A 26 -0.37 12.19 4.92
N VAL A 27 0.08 12.64 6.11
CA VAL A 27 1.30 13.46 6.23
C VAL A 27 2.52 12.63 5.82
N PHE A 28 2.66 11.42 6.35
CA PHE A 28 3.75 10.52 5.96
C PHE A 28 3.70 10.13 4.48
N TRP A 29 2.49 9.95 3.93
CA TRP A 29 2.31 9.66 2.51
C TRP A 29 2.81 10.79 1.62
N SER A 30 2.52 12.04 1.99
CA SER A 30 2.91 13.20 1.18
C SER A 30 4.35 13.63 1.39
N LYS A 31 4.87 13.54 2.62
CA LYS A 31 6.19 14.10 3.00
C LYS A 31 7.27 13.05 3.26
N GLY A 32 6.92 11.76 3.27
CA GLY A 32 7.81 10.70 3.74
C GLY A 32 8.04 10.74 5.24
N TYR A 33 8.80 9.76 5.76
CA TYR A 33 9.16 9.73 7.19
C TYR A 33 10.00 10.94 7.58
N GLU A 34 11.09 11.23 6.88
CA GLU A 34 12.01 12.32 7.24
C GLU A 34 11.39 13.70 7.07
N GLY A 35 10.68 13.93 5.95
CA GLY A 35 10.07 15.23 5.64
C GLY A 35 8.86 15.59 6.51
N ALA A 36 8.23 14.63 7.18
CA ALA A 36 7.14 14.89 8.11
C ALA A 36 7.68 15.42 9.46
N SER A 37 7.53 16.70 9.75
CA SER A 37 7.93 17.23 11.07
C SER A 37 6.93 16.83 12.15
N MET A 38 7.35 16.86 13.42
CA MET A 38 6.43 16.65 14.55
C MET A 38 5.31 17.70 14.57
N ALA A 39 5.58 18.93 14.09
CA ALA A 39 4.58 19.99 13.98
C ALA A 39 3.51 19.65 12.92
N ASP A 40 3.95 19.24 11.73
CA ASP A 40 3.05 18.79 10.65
C ASP A 40 2.11 17.67 11.12
N LEU A 41 2.67 16.71 11.86
CA LEU A 41 1.90 15.59 12.40
C LEU A 41 0.87 16.08 13.41
N THR A 42 1.27 16.84 14.43
CA THR A 42 0.34 17.35 15.44
C THR A 42 -0.76 18.23 14.87
N GLU A 43 -0.42 19.08 13.88
CA GLU A 43 -1.37 19.96 13.21
C GLU A 43 -2.40 19.15 12.42
N ALA A 44 -1.96 18.22 11.57
CA ALA A 44 -2.86 17.39 10.77
C ALA A 44 -3.73 16.45 11.63
N MET A 45 -3.18 15.97 12.75
CA MET A 45 -3.88 15.11 13.71
C MET A 45 -4.87 15.88 14.58
N GLY A 46 -4.77 17.22 14.66
CA GLY A 46 -5.58 18.05 15.53
C GLY A 46 -5.31 17.82 17.02
N ILE A 47 -4.07 17.46 17.38
CA ILE A 47 -3.68 17.15 18.78
C ILE A 47 -2.42 17.88 19.19
N THR A 48 -2.18 17.97 20.50
CA THR A 48 -0.94 18.53 21.03
C THR A 48 0.21 17.52 20.97
N LYS A 49 1.46 18.02 21.00
CA LYS A 49 2.67 17.18 21.05
C LYS A 49 2.68 16.23 22.27
N PRO A 50 2.31 16.65 23.51
CA PRO A 50 2.13 15.73 24.63
C PRO A 50 1.09 14.62 24.37
N SER A 51 -0.07 14.97 23.80
CA SER A 51 -1.13 14.00 23.47
C SER A 51 -0.67 12.99 22.43
N LEU A 52 0.13 13.42 21.44
CA LEU A 52 0.75 12.54 20.45
C LEU A 52 1.67 11.52 21.15
N TYR A 53 2.60 11.98 21.99
CA TYR A 53 3.51 11.08 22.70
C TYR A 53 2.77 10.10 23.62
N ALA A 54 1.75 10.58 24.33
CA ALA A 54 0.95 9.74 25.22
C ALA A 54 0.17 8.64 24.47
N ALA A 55 -0.30 8.92 23.26
CA ALA A 55 -1.14 7.98 22.50
C ALA A 55 -0.35 7.09 21.54
N PHE A 56 0.75 7.59 20.97
CA PHE A 56 1.45 6.93 19.86
C PHE A 56 2.93 6.66 20.14
N GLY A 57 3.47 7.15 21.26
CA GLY A 57 4.90 7.08 21.55
C GLY A 57 5.68 8.08 20.69
N ASN A 58 6.79 7.67 20.11
CA ASN A 58 7.62 8.54 19.29
C ASN A 58 7.15 8.57 17.81
N LYS A 59 7.86 9.34 16.99
CA LYS A 59 7.58 9.46 15.54
C LYS A 59 7.68 8.12 14.82
N GLU A 60 8.69 7.31 15.17
CA GLU A 60 8.92 5.96 14.62
C GLU A 60 7.73 5.03 14.94
N ALA A 61 7.28 4.96 16.19
CA ALA A 61 6.14 4.16 16.61
C ALA A 61 4.82 4.64 15.97
N LEU A 62 4.62 5.94 15.81
CA LEU A 62 3.51 6.50 15.05
C LEU A 62 3.58 6.09 13.58
N PHE A 63 4.77 6.09 12.99
CA PHE A 63 4.99 5.69 11.60
C PHE A 63 4.69 4.20 11.39
N HIS A 64 5.14 3.30 12.26
CA HIS A 64 4.79 1.88 12.18
C HIS A 64 3.27 1.66 12.23
N LYS A 65 2.58 2.35 13.13
CA LYS A 65 1.10 2.30 13.20
C LYS A 65 0.45 2.81 11.91
N ALA A 66 1.02 3.85 11.30
CA ALA A 66 0.54 4.38 10.03
C ALA A 66 0.77 3.39 8.88
N LEU A 67 1.91 2.69 8.86
CA LEU A 67 2.17 1.60 7.91
C LEU A 67 1.19 0.44 8.09
N ASP A 68 0.91 0.03 9.33
CA ASP A 68 -0.06 -1.02 9.62
C ASP A 68 -1.47 -0.63 9.13
N LEU A 69 -1.87 0.63 9.36
CA LEU A 69 -3.13 1.18 8.85
C LEU A 69 -3.15 1.18 7.31
N TYR A 70 -2.04 1.59 6.68
CA TYR A 70 -1.91 1.59 5.23
C TYR A 70 -2.06 0.17 4.64
N GLU A 71 -1.41 -0.82 5.23
CA GLU A 71 -1.55 -2.22 4.80
C GLU A 71 -2.98 -2.74 4.99
N ALA A 72 -3.58 -2.44 6.14
CA ALA A 72 -4.92 -2.91 6.47
C ALA A 72 -6.01 -2.31 5.57
N GLU A 73 -5.90 -1.02 5.24
CA GLU A 73 -6.94 -0.33 4.47
C GLU A 73 -6.63 -0.22 2.97
N LYS A 74 -5.39 0.11 2.62
CA LYS A 74 -5.01 0.43 1.23
C LYS A 74 -4.51 -0.77 0.48
N LEU A 75 -3.96 -1.78 1.17
CA LEU A 75 -3.48 -3.01 0.56
C LEU A 75 -4.40 -4.21 0.85
N ALA A 76 -5.62 -3.98 1.35
CA ALA A 76 -6.62 -5.03 1.58
C ALA A 76 -6.86 -5.90 0.33
N TYR A 77 -6.87 -5.28 -0.85
CA TYR A 77 -7.03 -5.97 -2.12
C TYR A 77 -5.92 -7.01 -2.40
N ILE A 78 -4.71 -6.84 -1.83
CA ILE A 78 -3.64 -7.84 -2.00
C ILE A 78 -4.00 -9.14 -1.29
N ARG A 79 -4.58 -9.05 -0.08
CA ARG A 79 -5.02 -10.23 0.66
C ARG A 79 -6.18 -10.92 -0.06
N GLU A 80 -7.18 -10.16 -0.49
CA GLU A 80 -8.30 -10.68 -1.27
C GLU A 80 -7.88 -11.29 -2.62
N ALA A 81 -6.79 -10.78 -3.22
CA ALA A 81 -6.26 -11.33 -4.46
C ALA A 81 -5.72 -12.75 -4.26
N LEU A 82 -5.08 -13.03 -3.12
CA LEU A 82 -4.54 -14.37 -2.81
C LEU A 82 -5.64 -15.44 -2.74
N ASP A 83 -6.86 -15.04 -2.38
CA ASP A 83 -8.03 -15.91 -2.26
C ASP A 83 -8.77 -16.13 -3.59
N GLN A 84 -8.34 -15.47 -4.67
CA GLN A 84 -8.95 -15.67 -5.98
C GLN A 84 -8.75 -17.11 -6.47
N PRO A 85 -9.74 -17.70 -7.17
CA PRO A 85 -9.72 -19.11 -7.54
C PRO A 85 -8.64 -19.44 -8.58
N THR A 86 -8.31 -18.50 -9.47
CA THR A 86 -7.31 -18.68 -10.52
C THR A 86 -6.18 -17.66 -10.40
N ALA A 87 -4.99 -17.99 -10.88
CA ALA A 87 -3.84 -17.11 -10.95
C ALA A 87 -4.13 -15.87 -11.82
N ARG A 88 -4.91 -16.03 -12.90
CA ARG A 88 -5.42 -14.88 -13.67
C ARG A 88 -6.30 -13.98 -12.81
N GLY A 89 -7.19 -14.57 -12.01
CA GLY A 89 -8.03 -13.85 -11.05
C GLY A 89 -7.20 -13.10 -9.99
N VAL A 90 -6.15 -13.73 -9.46
CA VAL A 90 -5.19 -13.08 -8.54
C VAL A 90 -4.60 -11.84 -9.21
N ALA A 91 -4.08 -11.96 -10.44
CA ALA A 91 -3.47 -10.85 -11.16
C ALA A 91 -4.46 -9.74 -11.48
N GLU A 92 -5.67 -10.09 -11.92
CA GLU A 92 -6.74 -9.14 -12.18
C GLU A 92 -7.15 -8.37 -10.93
N HIS A 93 -7.34 -9.06 -9.81
CA HIS A 93 -7.71 -8.43 -8.55
C HIS A 93 -6.61 -7.50 -8.02
N LEU A 94 -5.34 -7.88 -8.16
CA LEU A 94 -4.20 -7.02 -7.83
C LEU A 94 -4.18 -5.75 -8.67
N LEU A 95 -4.24 -5.89 -9.99
CA LEU A 95 -4.10 -4.76 -10.92
C LEU A 95 -5.31 -3.81 -10.84
N ARG A 96 -6.53 -4.34 -10.81
CA ARG A 96 -7.75 -3.53 -10.69
C ARG A 96 -7.91 -2.92 -9.29
N GLY A 97 -7.54 -3.66 -8.24
CA GLY A 97 -7.51 -3.15 -6.86
C GLY A 97 -6.55 -1.98 -6.71
N ALA A 98 -5.35 -2.09 -7.27
CA ALA A 98 -4.37 -1.02 -7.30
C ALA A 98 -4.85 0.20 -8.12
N LEU A 99 -5.44 -0.02 -9.30
CA LEU A 99 -6.02 1.07 -10.09
C LEU A 99 -7.05 1.86 -9.30
N LYS A 100 -7.99 1.16 -8.64
CA LYS A 100 -9.02 1.78 -7.79
C LYS A 100 -8.39 2.58 -6.64
N ALA A 101 -7.38 2.03 -5.98
CA ALA A 101 -6.67 2.72 -4.91
C ALA A 101 -5.98 4.00 -5.42
N MET A 102 -5.30 3.94 -6.55
CA MET A 102 -4.54 5.06 -7.13
C MET A 102 -5.41 6.16 -7.73
N THR A 103 -6.63 5.83 -8.16
CA THR A 103 -7.56 6.77 -8.81
C THR A 103 -8.63 7.32 -7.87
N SER A 104 -8.60 6.90 -6.59
CA SER A 104 -9.47 7.44 -5.55
C SER A 104 -9.25 8.94 -5.41
N GLN A 105 -10.32 9.73 -5.55
CA GLN A 105 -10.28 11.20 -5.55
C GLN A 105 -9.91 11.83 -4.19
N TRP A 106 -9.90 11.03 -3.13
CA TRP A 106 -9.84 11.50 -1.74
C TRP A 106 -8.49 11.22 -1.05
N GLU A 107 -7.53 10.68 -1.80
CA GLU A 107 -6.23 10.23 -1.27
C GLU A 107 -5.08 10.81 -2.12
N PRO A 108 -3.90 11.06 -1.52
CA PRO A 108 -2.72 11.44 -2.29
C PRO A 108 -2.47 10.43 -3.41
N LYS A 109 -2.29 10.93 -4.65
CA LYS A 109 -2.04 10.06 -5.81
C LYS A 109 -0.64 9.46 -5.72
N GLY A 110 -0.55 8.13 -5.68
CA GLY A 110 0.71 7.38 -5.68
C GLY A 110 0.71 6.24 -4.66
N CYS A 111 1.51 5.21 -4.88
CA CYS A 111 1.68 4.13 -3.90
C CYS A 111 2.63 4.59 -2.80
N LEU A 112 2.23 4.47 -1.52
CA LEU A 112 3.10 4.77 -0.38
C LEU A 112 4.43 4.02 -0.51
N GLY A 113 4.40 2.76 -0.99
CA GLY A 113 5.58 1.93 -1.23
C GLY A 113 6.58 2.49 -2.26
N VAL A 114 6.16 3.39 -3.16
CA VAL A 114 7.03 4.05 -4.15
C VAL A 114 7.68 5.32 -3.57
N ILE A 115 7.09 5.93 -2.55
CA ILE A 115 7.51 7.23 -2.00
C ILE A 115 8.71 7.10 -1.03
N HIS A 116 9.08 5.88 -0.61
CA HIS A 116 10.13 5.65 0.38
C HIS A 116 11.57 5.57 -0.18
N SER A 117 11.82 6.02 -1.42
CA SER A 117 13.12 5.82 -2.09
C SER A 117 14.22 6.81 -1.72
N VAL A 118 14.01 7.76 -0.80
CA VAL A 118 15.08 8.67 -0.35
C VAL A 118 14.95 8.94 1.15
N ALA A 119 15.78 8.26 1.95
CA ALA A 119 15.93 8.56 3.38
C ALA A 119 17.42 8.48 3.77
N CYS A 120 17.90 9.43 4.57
CA CYS A 120 19.29 9.58 4.99
C CYS A 120 19.40 9.73 6.53
N GLY A 121 19.62 8.63 7.25
CA GLY A 121 19.87 8.62 8.69
C GLY A 121 19.70 7.24 9.34
N ALA A 122 20.18 7.05 10.57
CA ALA A 122 20.12 5.74 11.25
C ALA A 122 18.67 5.29 11.57
N GLU A 123 17.80 6.20 12.02
CA GLU A 123 16.36 5.94 12.21
C GLU A 123 15.62 5.74 10.88
N ALA A 124 16.10 6.38 9.80
CA ALA A 124 15.57 6.15 8.46
C ALA A 124 15.94 4.76 7.93
N GLU A 125 17.08 4.19 8.36
CA GLU A 125 17.50 2.86 7.92
C GLU A 125 16.68 1.74 8.58
N SER A 126 16.26 1.87 9.85
CA SER A 126 15.34 0.90 10.49
C SER A 126 13.99 0.86 9.77
N ILE A 127 13.42 2.04 9.51
CA ILE A 127 12.17 2.20 8.77
C ILE A 127 12.28 1.63 7.35
N LYS A 128 13.38 1.92 6.65
CA LYS A 128 13.63 1.41 5.31
C LYS A 128 13.76 -0.11 5.30
N ALA A 129 14.49 -0.69 6.26
CA ALA A 129 14.60 -2.14 6.40
C ALA A 129 13.24 -2.80 6.60
N GLU A 130 12.36 -2.20 7.42
CA GLU A 130 11.00 -2.71 7.61
C GLU A 130 10.16 -2.62 6.34
N VAL A 131 10.18 -1.50 5.63
CA VAL A 131 9.45 -1.35 4.35
C VAL A 131 9.92 -2.40 3.33
N VAL A 132 11.24 -2.66 3.28
CA VAL A 132 11.81 -3.72 2.45
C VAL A 132 11.32 -5.10 2.88
N ALA A 133 11.29 -5.39 4.18
CA ALA A 133 10.81 -6.66 4.71
C ALA A 133 9.31 -6.89 4.41
N ARG A 134 8.47 -5.86 4.59
CA ARG A 134 7.03 -5.90 4.27
C ARG A 134 6.80 -6.16 2.78
N ARG A 135 7.58 -5.51 1.91
CA ARG A 135 7.55 -5.75 0.46
C ARG A 135 7.97 -7.19 0.13
N ALA A 136 9.07 -7.67 0.71
CA ALA A 136 9.57 -9.03 0.48
C ALA A 136 8.55 -10.09 0.90
N SER A 137 7.88 -9.89 2.05
CA SER A 137 6.80 -10.76 2.54
C SER A 137 5.62 -10.80 1.56
N SER A 138 5.15 -9.64 1.10
CA SER A 138 4.06 -9.54 0.13
C SER A 138 4.42 -10.22 -1.20
N GLN A 139 5.65 -10.03 -1.66
CA GLN A 139 6.17 -10.68 -2.87
C GLN A 139 6.21 -12.20 -2.72
N ALA A 140 6.73 -12.70 -1.59
CA ALA A 140 6.78 -14.14 -1.32
C ALA A 140 5.38 -14.77 -1.32
N ALA A 141 4.37 -14.08 -0.77
CA ALA A 141 2.98 -14.56 -0.78
C ALA A 141 2.42 -14.70 -2.20
N ILE A 142 2.63 -13.71 -3.07
CA ILE A 142 2.19 -13.78 -4.48
C ILE A 142 2.92 -14.90 -5.24
N VAL A 143 4.24 -15.01 -5.06
CA VAL A 143 5.03 -16.08 -5.68
C VAL A 143 4.54 -17.45 -5.24
N GLY A 144 4.31 -17.66 -3.95
CA GLY A 144 3.75 -18.90 -3.42
C GLY A 144 2.37 -19.22 -4.00
N ARG A 145 1.52 -18.20 -4.17
CA ARG A 145 0.20 -18.36 -4.80
C ARG A 145 0.29 -18.78 -6.27
N PHE A 146 1.25 -18.26 -7.03
CA PHE A 146 1.48 -18.67 -8.41
C PHE A 146 2.16 -20.03 -8.53
N GLN A 147 3.06 -20.38 -7.62
CA GLN A 147 3.60 -21.73 -7.54
C GLN A 147 2.47 -22.75 -7.33
N ARG A 148 1.57 -22.50 -6.37
CA ARG A 148 0.39 -23.34 -6.17
C ARG A 148 -0.46 -23.47 -7.44
N ALA A 149 -0.62 -22.39 -8.21
CA ALA A 149 -1.37 -22.44 -9.46
C ALA A 149 -0.70 -23.28 -10.54
N VAL A 150 0.64 -23.33 -10.58
CA VAL A 150 1.39 -24.26 -11.45
C VAL A 150 1.15 -25.70 -11.00
N ASP A 151 1.23 -25.96 -9.69
CA ASP A 151 1.05 -27.31 -9.12
C ASP A 151 -0.39 -27.84 -9.34
N GLU A 152 -1.39 -26.96 -9.27
CA GLU A 152 -2.81 -27.22 -9.57
C GLU A 152 -3.10 -27.26 -11.08
N GLY A 153 -2.11 -26.93 -11.92
CA GLY A 153 -2.20 -26.88 -13.37
C GLY A 153 -2.92 -25.65 -13.94
N ASP A 154 -3.46 -24.75 -13.12
CA ASP A 154 -4.09 -23.49 -13.55
C ASP A 154 -3.13 -22.61 -14.37
N LEU A 155 -1.84 -22.59 -14.00
CA LEU A 155 -0.76 -22.05 -14.84
C LEU A 155 -0.01 -23.16 -15.57
N PRO A 156 0.48 -22.92 -16.82
CA PRO A 156 1.35 -23.86 -17.52
C PRO A 156 2.64 -24.15 -16.74
N ALA A 157 3.12 -25.39 -16.79
CA ALA A 157 4.27 -25.86 -16.02
C ALA A 157 5.62 -25.20 -16.41
N ASN A 158 5.70 -24.54 -17.56
CA ASN A 158 6.88 -23.81 -18.01
C ASN A 158 6.93 -22.35 -17.55
N ILE A 159 5.91 -21.87 -16.83
CA ILE A 159 5.89 -20.52 -16.29
C ILE A 159 6.79 -20.44 -15.05
N ASP A 160 7.63 -19.42 -14.99
CA ASP A 160 8.35 -19.03 -13.77
C ASP A 160 7.44 -18.17 -12.87
N PRO A 161 6.98 -18.69 -11.70
CA PRO A 161 6.10 -17.94 -10.80
C PRO A 161 6.74 -16.67 -10.26
N ALA A 162 8.06 -16.67 -10.03
CA ALA A 162 8.79 -15.52 -9.53
C ALA A 162 8.88 -14.42 -10.58
N GLY A 163 9.23 -14.79 -11.82
CA GLY A 163 9.21 -13.90 -12.97
C GLY A 163 7.84 -13.27 -13.22
N LEU A 164 6.76 -14.07 -13.16
CA LEU A 164 5.40 -13.58 -13.35
C LEU A 164 4.96 -12.61 -12.25
N ALA A 165 5.29 -12.90 -10.99
CA ALA A 165 5.03 -11.98 -9.88
C ALA A 165 5.81 -10.67 -10.05
N ASN A 166 7.09 -10.73 -10.43
CA ASN A 166 7.92 -9.54 -10.68
C ASN A 166 7.34 -8.66 -11.78
N LEU A 167 6.78 -9.24 -12.84
CA LEU A 167 6.10 -8.50 -13.90
C LEU A 167 4.91 -7.72 -13.35
N ILE A 168 4.04 -8.36 -12.56
CA ILE A 168 2.90 -7.67 -11.92
C ILE A 168 3.39 -6.52 -11.04
N PHE A 169 4.40 -6.74 -10.20
CA PHE A 169 4.94 -5.69 -9.34
C PHE A 169 5.53 -4.52 -10.15
N ALA A 170 6.17 -4.79 -11.28
CA ALA A 170 6.68 -3.75 -12.18
C ALA A 170 5.54 -2.91 -12.78
N VAL A 171 4.46 -3.57 -13.23
CA VAL A 171 3.26 -2.88 -13.73
C VAL A 171 2.65 -2.01 -12.63
N LEU A 172 2.43 -2.56 -11.42
CA LEU A 172 1.88 -1.83 -10.28
C LEU A 172 2.73 -0.60 -9.90
N GLN A 173 4.06 -0.73 -9.89
CA GLN A 173 4.95 0.40 -9.63
C GLN A 173 4.86 1.46 -10.73
N GLY A 174 4.84 1.04 -11.99
CA GLY A 174 4.64 1.93 -13.14
C GLY A 174 3.32 2.70 -13.06
N MET A 175 2.23 2.03 -12.67
CA MET A 175 0.92 2.67 -12.45
C MET A 175 1.01 3.72 -11.34
N GLY A 176 1.66 3.39 -10.23
CA GLY A 176 1.82 4.30 -9.10
C GLY A 176 2.57 5.58 -9.48
N VAL A 177 3.66 5.47 -10.26
CA VAL A 177 4.42 6.62 -10.76
C VAL A 177 3.55 7.47 -11.69
N GLN A 178 2.90 6.86 -12.68
CA GLN A 178 2.05 7.59 -13.64
C GLN A 178 0.85 8.27 -12.97
N ALA A 179 0.20 7.60 -12.02
CA ALA A 179 -0.87 8.18 -11.22
C ALA A 179 -0.40 9.42 -10.44
N GLY A 180 0.78 9.34 -9.82
CA GLY A 180 1.42 10.47 -9.13
C GLY A 180 1.76 11.63 -10.07
N SER A 181 2.11 11.35 -11.33
CA SER A 181 2.32 12.35 -12.39
C SER A 181 1.03 12.92 -13.00
N GLY A 182 -0.14 12.49 -12.52
CA GLY A 182 -1.44 13.02 -12.98
C GLY A 182 -1.96 12.40 -14.28
N VAL A 183 -1.43 11.26 -14.70
CA VAL A 183 -1.94 10.51 -15.86
C VAL A 183 -3.42 10.16 -15.68
N PRO A 184 -4.27 10.30 -16.71
CA PRO A 184 -5.69 9.96 -16.62
C PRO A 184 -5.94 8.49 -16.26
N SER A 185 -6.99 8.25 -15.47
CA SER A 185 -7.38 6.89 -15.05
C SER A 185 -7.62 5.92 -16.21
N GLU A 186 -8.13 6.41 -17.34
CA GLU A 186 -8.36 5.64 -18.57
C GLU A 186 -7.07 5.06 -19.17
N GLN A 187 -5.96 5.79 -19.04
CA GLN A 187 -4.66 5.34 -19.53
C GLN A 187 -4.07 4.27 -18.59
N LEU A 188 -4.26 4.42 -17.28
CA LEU A 188 -3.89 3.39 -16.31
C LEU A 188 -4.76 2.12 -16.49
N GLN A 189 -6.04 2.28 -16.81
CA GLN A 189 -6.95 1.18 -17.15
C GLN A 189 -6.47 0.42 -18.39
N SER A 190 -6.10 1.15 -19.46
CA SER A 190 -5.50 0.53 -20.65
C SER A 190 -4.24 -0.28 -20.33
N MET A 191 -3.43 0.17 -19.38
CA MET A 191 -2.23 -0.55 -18.95
C MET A 191 -2.56 -1.85 -18.20
N VAL A 192 -3.60 -1.83 -17.35
CA VAL A 192 -4.13 -3.02 -16.68
C VAL A 192 -4.64 -4.03 -17.71
N ASP A 193 -5.44 -3.58 -18.67
CA ASP A 193 -6.03 -4.47 -19.68
C ASP A 193 -4.95 -5.08 -20.59
N ALA A 194 -3.93 -4.31 -20.97
CA ALA A 194 -2.78 -4.82 -21.72
C ALA A 194 -1.98 -5.86 -20.92
N ALA A 195 -1.73 -5.62 -19.63
CA ALA A 195 -1.04 -6.59 -18.78
C ALA A 195 -1.82 -7.90 -18.64
N LEU A 196 -3.15 -7.84 -18.53
CA LEU A 196 -4.03 -9.02 -18.48
C LEU A 196 -4.17 -9.74 -19.83
N ALA A 197 -4.01 -9.02 -20.94
CA ALA A 197 -3.97 -9.63 -22.28
C ALA A 197 -2.68 -10.43 -22.52
N LEU A 198 -1.56 -9.99 -21.91
CA LEU A 198 -0.28 -10.72 -21.92
C LEU A 198 -0.22 -11.86 -20.91
N TRP A 199 -1.26 -12.04 -20.09
CA TRP A 199 -1.30 -13.12 -19.11
C TRP A 199 -1.15 -14.47 -19.81
N PRO A 200 -0.30 -15.39 -19.30
CA PRO A 200 -0.18 -16.71 -19.88
C PRO A 200 -1.55 -17.41 -19.83
N SER A 201 -2.19 -17.50 -20.98
CA SER A 201 -3.39 -18.31 -21.16
C SER A 201 -2.97 -19.74 -21.49
N ARG A 202 -3.83 -20.69 -21.13
CA ARG A 202 -3.81 -22.00 -21.76
C ARG A 202 -4.16 -21.89 -23.25
#